data_AF-A0A1I8MUW3-F1
#
_entry.id   AF-A0A1I8MUW3-F1
#
_cell.length_a   1.000
_cell.length_b   1.000
_cell.length_c   1.000
_cell.angle_alpha   90.00
_cell.angle_beta   90.00
_cell.angle_gamma   90.00
#
_symmetry.space_group_name_H-M   'P 1'
#
loop_
_entity.id
_entity.type
_entity.pdbx_description
1 polymer ?
#
loop_
_entity_poly.entity_id
_entity_poly.type
_entity_poly.pdbx_seq_one_letter_code
_entity_poly.pdbx_strand_id
1 'polypeptide(L)'
;MVTISYTNVLMGTDDRRNFLREGKYFHCVCARCEDPTELESHMSTLICNKCATNKQEGYILKIDPKTWKCSNCQHCLKTEQIENILEKVKEEVFHAQDDIRHLEYLLTKLTTLLHKNHYIIVDVKQNIANMLRTIIRNSLQRPGRQLYERKIRLCQELVVLLHIIQPGISRLKAIALYEMAIASAELYRLRFGEDEISAQELQEYLRKCEAMYRESMRLLLYEPPETPEGQLVKSIISELRDLRSDIQILDNPLPEHDDE
;
A
#
# COMPACT_ATOMS: atom_id res chain seq x y z
N MET A 1 -13.09 -16.05 -22.04
CA MET A 1 -13.89 -15.88 -20.81
C MET A 1 -13.51 -14.55 -20.19
N VAL A 2 -14.49 -13.72 -19.82
CA VAL A 2 -14.27 -12.40 -19.18
C VAL A 2 -14.74 -12.50 -17.73
N THR A 3 -13.94 -12.02 -16.77
CA THR A 3 -14.24 -12.09 -15.33
C THR A 3 -14.03 -10.73 -14.66
N ILE A 4 -14.81 -10.43 -13.62
CA ILE A 4 -14.69 -9.21 -12.79
C ILE A 4 -14.69 -9.55 -11.30
N SER A 5 -14.19 -8.64 -10.45
CA SER A 5 -14.27 -8.77 -8.98
C SER A 5 -15.53 -8.08 -8.46
N TYR A 6 -16.29 -8.77 -7.61
CA TYR A 6 -17.43 -8.19 -6.88
C TYR A 6 -17.09 -7.74 -5.45
N THR A 7 -15.87 -7.99 -4.99
CA THR A 7 -15.43 -7.68 -3.62
C THR A 7 -14.29 -6.67 -3.64
N ASN A 8 -14.03 -6.05 -2.49
CA ASN A 8 -12.76 -5.40 -2.25
C ASN A 8 -11.63 -6.44 -2.34
N VAL A 9 -10.60 -6.16 -3.15
CA VAL A 9 -9.49 -7.09 -3.40
C VAL A 9 -8.57 -7.24 -2.19
N LEU A 10 -8.61 -6.30 -1.25
CA LEU A 10 -7.78 -6.30 -0.03
C LEU A 10 -8.39 -7.12 1.11
N MET A 11 -9.57 -7.71 0.94
CA MET A 11 -10.14 -8.62 1.93
C MET A 11 -9.40 -9.97 1.93
N GLY A 12 -9.32 -10.61 3.10
CA GLY A 12 -8.87 -12.01 3.22
C GLY A 12 -9.83 -13.01 2.58
N THR A 13 -9.39 -14.24 2.35
CA THR A 13 -10.16 -15.24 1.59
C THR A 13 -11.51 -15.59 2.20
N ASP A 14 -11.57 -15.76 3.52
CA ASP A 14 -12.82 -16.07 4.22
C ASP A 14 -13.82 -14.91 4.14
N ASP A 15 -13.35 -13.68 4.38
CA ASP A 15 -14.18 -12.47 4.28
C ASP A 15 -14.73 -12.29 2.84
N ARG A 16 -13.90 -12.51 1.81
CA ARG A 16 -14.36 -12.47 0.40
C ARG A 16 -15.45 -13.51 0.13
N ARG A 17 -15.25 -14.75 0.57
CA ARG A 17 -16.20 -15.85 0.36
C ARG A 17 -17.50 -15.63 1.14
N ASN A 18 -17.44 -15.06 2.34
CA ASN A 18 -18.62 -14.73 3.13
C ASN A 18 -19.43 -13.61 2.44
N PHE A 19 -18.76 -12.52 2.03
CA PHE A 19 -19.42 -11.43 1.29
C PHE A 19 -20.10 -11.91 0.00
N LEU A 20 -19.44 -12.77 -0.78
CA LEU A 20 -20.01 -13.32 -2.01
C LEU A 20 -21.15 -14.31 -1.74
N ARG A 21 -21.07 -15.08 -0.66
CA ARG A 21 -22.16 -15.99 -0.28
C ARG A 21 -23.40 -15.21 0.13
N GLU A 22 -23.24 -14.18 0.95
CA GLU A 22 -24.35 -13.37 1.45
C GLU A 22 -24.95 -12.49 0.35
N GLY A 23 -24.11 -11.80 -0.43
CA GLY A 23 -24.56 -10.84 -1.42
C GLY A 23 -24.81 -11.38 -2.83
N LYS A 24 -24.19 -12.52 -3.19
CA LYS A 24 -24.23 -13.11 -4.55
C LYS A 24 -24.56 -14.60 -4.56
N TYR A 25 -24.77 -15.24 -3.40
CA TYR A 25 -25.24 -16.63 -3.27
C TYR A 25 -24.34 -17.70 -3.92
N PHE A 26 -23.02 -17.46 -4.00
CA PHE A 26 -22.08 -18.48 -4.48
C PHE A 26 -20.81 -18.55 -3.65
N HIS A 27 -20.11 -19.69 -3.75
CA HIS A 27 -18.79 -19.89 -3.16
C HIS A 27 -17.70 -19.69 -4.22
N CYS A 28 -16.80 -18.72 -4.01
CA CYS A 28 -15.75 -18.42 -4.97
C CYS A 28 -14.65 -19.49 -4.96
N VAL A 29 -14.32 -19.99 -6.16
CA VAL A 29 -13.30 -21.00 -6.44
C VAL A 29 -12.21 -20.50 -7.39
N CYS A 30 -11.99 -19.18 -7.46
CA CYS A 30 -10.91 -18.63 -8.28
C CYS A 30 -9.54 -19.05 -7.73
N ALA A 31 -8.50 -19.02 -8.58
CA ALA A 31 -7.16 -19.45 -8.22
C ALA A 31 -6.64 -18.87 -6.89
N ARG A 32 -6.93 -17.58 -6.62
CA ARG A 32 -6.56 -16.93 -5.35
C ARG A 32 -7.31 -17.47 -4.14
N CYS A 33 -8.60 -17.79 -4.27
CA CYS A 33 -9.39 -18.31 -3.15
C CYS A 33 -9.09 -19.79 -2.85
N GLU A 34 -8.67 -20.55 -3.86
CA GLU A 34 -8.27 -21.96 -3.70
C GLU A 34 -6.84 -22.14 -3.20
N ASP A 35 -5.97 -21.13 -3.36
CA ASP A 35 -4.60 -21.15 -2.87
C ASP A 35 -4.53 -20.68 -1.39
N PRO A 36 -4.05 -21.52 -0.44
CA PRO A 36 -3.87 -21.14 0.96
C PRO A 36 -2.93 -19.95 1.19
N THR A 37 -2.01 -19.68 0.26
CA THR A 37 -1.09 -18.54 0.30
C THR A 37 -1.65 -17.31 -0.42
N GLU A 38 -2.81 -17.43 -1.07
CA GLU A 38 -3.42 -16.41 -1.91
C GLU A 38 -2.49 -15.87 -3.01
N LEU A 39 -1.94 -16.77 -3.84
CA LEU A 39 -0.96 -16.46 -4.89
C LEU A 39 0.35 -15.92 -4.28
N GLU A 40 0.84 -16.55 -3.22
CA GLU A 40 2.03 -16.13 -2.46
C GLU A 40 1.92 -14.72 -1.84
N SER A 41 0.74 -14.09 -1.88
CA SER A 41 0.53 -12.77 -1.26
C SER A 41 0.49 -12.85 0.26
N HIS A 42 0.15 -14.02 0.82
CA HIS A 42 0.06 -14.31 2.24
C HIS A 42 -0.98 -13.43 2.98
N MET A 43 -2.02 -12.98 2.26
CA MET A 43 -3.00 -12.01 2.74
C MET A 43 -3.87 -12.48 3.92
N SER A 44 -3.95 -13.78 4.19
CA SER A 44 -4.69 -14.34 5.34
C SER A 44 -3.82 -15.18 6.27
N THR A 45 -2.49 -15.08 6.17
CA THR A 45 -1.58 -16.01 6.86
C THR A 45 -0.97 -15.39 8.13
N LEU A 46 -0.78 -16.22 9.16
CA LEU A 46 -0.14 -15.82 10.41
C LEU A 46 1.31 -16.31 10.45
N ILE A 47 2.15 -15.64 11.21
CA ILE A 47 3.52 -16.10 11.52
C ILE A 47 3.42 -17.28 12.49
N CYS A 48 4.12 -18.36 12.19
CA CYS A 48 4.21 -19.50 13.10
C CYS A 48 5.14 -19.18 14.27
N ASN A 49 4.57 -19.02 15.46
CA ASN A 49 5.34 -18.76 16.69
C ASN A 49 6.42 -19.82 16.96
N LYS A 50 6.15 -21.12 16.70
CA LYS A 50 7.14 -22.20 16.89
C LYS A 50 8.34 -22.04 15.96
N CYS A 51 8.11 -21.70 14.69
CA CYS A 51 9.18 -21.42 13.74
C CYS A 51 9.95 -20.16 14.14
N ALA A 52 9.24 -19.07 14.48
CA ALA A 52 9.85 -17.81 14.90
C ALA A 52 10.77 -17.98 16.13
N THR A 53 10.33 -18.74 17.16
CA THR A 53 11.16 -19.09 18.32
C THR A 53 12.44 -19.84 17.93
N ASN A 54 12.35 -20.70 16.91
CA ASN A 54 13.49 -21.45 16.38
C ASN A 54 14.29 -20.68 15.31
N LYS A 55 14.02 -19.37 15.12
CA LYS A 55 14.64 -18.53 14.07
C LYS A 55 14.47 -19.11 12.66
N GLN A 56 13.33 -19.73 12.39
CA GLN A 56 12.95 -20.26 11.10
C GLN A 56 11.73 -19.52 10.56
N GLU A 57 11.63 -19.41 9.24
CA GLU A 57 10.40 -18.95 8.59
C GLU A 57 9.34 -20.04 8.58
N GLY A 58 8.10 -19.66 8.79
CA GLY A 58 6.96 -20.57 8.75
C GLY A 58 5.66 -19.81 8.92
N TYR A 59 4.66 -20.16 8.11
CA TYR A 59 3.37 -19.47 8.08
C TYR A 59 2.24 -20.45 8.40
N ILE A 60 1.31 -20.03 9.24
CA ILE A 60 0.09 -20.76 9.53
C ILE A 60 -0.90 -20.49 8.39
N LEU A 61 -1.21 -21.55 7.65
CA LEU A 61 -2.06 -21.55 6.46
C LEU A 61 -3.34 -22.33 6.74
N LYS A 62 -4.46 -21.91 6.13
CA LYS A 62 -5.72 -22.65 6.20
C LYS A 62 -5.65 -23.84 5.26
N ILE A 63 -5.71 -25.06 5.79
CA ILE A 63 -5.64 -26.29 4.98
C ILE A 63 -7.02 -26.89 4.72
N ASP A 64 -7.95 -26.67 5.64
CA ASP A 64 -9.35 -27.08 5.54
C ASP A 64 -10.23 -26.12 6.37
N PRO A 65 -11.57 -26.23 6.32
CA PRO A 65 -12.45 -25.31 7.04
C PRO A 65 -12.25 -25.25 8.56
N LYS A 66 -11.71 -26.30 9.18
CA LYS A 66 -11.55 -26.44 10.63
C LYS A 66 -10.09 -26.34 11.10
N THR A 67 -9.12 -26.52 10.20
CA THR A 67 -7.71 -26.68 10.56
C THR A 67 -6.81 -25.71 9.82
N TRP A 68 -5.90 -25.11 10.59
CA TRP A 68 -4.78 -24.35 10.10
C TRP A 68 -3.47 -25.05 10.47
N LYS A 69 -2.50 -25.05 9.56
CA LYS A 69 -1.22 -25.74 9.72
C LYS A 69 -0.05 -24.88 9.26
N CYS A 70 1.08 -24.98 9.96
CA CYS A 70 2.32 -24.36 9.55
C CYS A 70 2.88 -24.97 8.27
N SER A 71 3.40 -24.12 7.37
CA SER A 71 4.10 -24.54 6.15
C SER A 71 5.44 -25.24 6.39
N ASN A 72 6.09 -25.02 7.55
CA ASN A 72 7.44 -25.49 7.82
C ASN A 72 7.55 -26.49 8.99
N CYS A 73 6.63 -26.45 9.97
CA CYS A 73 6.64 -27.39 11.10
C CYS A 73 5.29 -28.06 11.32
N GLN A 74 5.18 -28.94 12.32
CA GLN A 74 3.94 -29.65 12.64
C GLN A 74 2.98 -28.85 13.54
N HIS A 75 3.15 -27.52 13.66
CA HIS A 75 2.22 -26.72 14.44
C HIS A 75 0.87 -26.60 13.72
N CYS A 76 -0.20 -26.98 14.41
CA CYS A 76 -1.57 -26.82 13.94
C CYS A 76 -2.39 -25.99 14.95
N LEU A 77 -3.37 -25.26 14.42
CA LEU A 77 -4.36 -24.48 15.17
C LEU A 77 -5.75 -24.76 14.60
N LYS A 78 -6.79 -24.68 15.43
CA LYS A 78 -8.19 -24.78 15.00
C LYS A 78 -8.67 -23.43 14.46
N THR A 79 -9.63 -23.43 13.54
CA THR A 79 -10.23 -22.19 13.00
C THR A 79 -10.72 -21.25 14.10
N GLU A 80 -11.41 -21.76 15.13
CA GLU A 80 -11.88 -20.97 16.28
C GLU A 80 -10.74 -20.22 17.00
N GLN A 81 -9.56 -20.83 17.12
CA GLN A 81 -8.41 -20.17 17.73
C GLN A 81 -7.90 -19.00 16.88
N ILE A 82 -7.90 -19.16 15.55
CA ILE A 82 -7.51 -18.12 14.61
C ILE A 82 -8.55 -16.98 14.63
N GLU A 83 -9.84 -17.31 14.60
CA GLU A 83 -10.92 -16.33 14.68
C GLU A 83 -10.83 -15.48 15.95
N ASN A 84 -10.65 -16.12 17.12
CA ASN A 84 -10.44 -15.42 18.39
C ASN A 84 -9.19 -14.51 18.40
N ILE A 85 -8.11 -14.92 17.72
CA ILE A 85 -6.91 -14.07 17.58
C ILE A 85 -7.24 -12.86 16.70
N LEU A 86 -7.86 -13.08 15.54
CA LEU A 86 -8.15 -12.01 14.58
C LEU A 86 -9.19 -11.03 15.12
N GLU A 87 -10.17 -11.47 15.89
CA GLU A 87 -11.16 -10.61 16.54
C GLU A 87 -10.50 -9.64 17.51
N LYS A 88 -9.63 -10.13 18.41
CA LYS A 88 -8.87 -9.29 19.35
C LYS A 88 -7.97 -8.29 18.62
N VAL A 89 -7.32 -8.73 17.55
CA VAL A 89 -6.47 -7.83 16.74
C VAL A 89 -7.32 -6.74 16.09
N LYS A 90 -8.49 -7.07 15.53
CA LYS A 90 -9.40 -6.09 14.93
C LYS A 90 -9.90 -5.08 15.96
N GLU A 91 -10.21 -5.52 17.18
CA GLU A 91 -10.59 -4.65 18.30
C GLU A 91 -9.45 -3.69 18.70
N GLU A 92 -8.21 -4.18 18.84
CA GLU A 92 -7.05 -3.33 19.11
C GLU A 92 -6.84 -2.26 18.02
N VAL A 93 -6.97 -2.64 16.74
CA VAL A 93 -6.81 -1.71 15.60
C VAL A 93 -7.94 -0.67 15.59
N PHE A 94 -9.18 -1.07 15.85
CA PHE A 94 -10.33 -0.17 15.90
C PHE A 94 -10.12 0.95 16.94
N HIS A 95 -9.61 0.62 18.13
CA HIS A 95 -9.33 1.60 19.16
C HIS A 95 -8.15 2.54 18.87
N ALA A 96 -7.31 2.21 17.88
CA ALA A 96 -6.14 3.00 17.50
C ALA A 96 -6.36 3.86 16.24
N GLN A 97 -7.50 3.75 15.56
CA GLN A 97 -7.71 4.27 14.20
C GLN A 97 -7.41 5.77 14.00
N ASP A 98 -7.52 6.57 15.07
CA ASP A 98 -7.31 8.03 15.04
C ASP A 98 -5.97 8.48 15.65
N ASP A 99 -5.08 7.55 16.05
CA ASP A 99 -3.75 7.85 16.59
C ASP A 99 -2.66 7.16 15.77
N ILE A 100 -1.96 7.94 14.94
CA ILE A 100 -0.87 7.46 14.09
C ILE A 100 0.26 6.80 14.89
N ARG A 101 0.57 7.30 16.09
CA ARG A 101 1.65 6.74 16.93
C ARG A 101 1.22 5.37 17.47
N HIS A 102 -0.05 5.25 17.86
CA HIS A 102 -0.59 3.99 18.31
C HIS A 102 -0.66 2.97 17.15
N LEU A 103 -1.07 3.39 15.96
CA LEU A 103 -1.05 2.53 14.76
C LEU A 103 0.35 2.06 14.39
N GLU A 104 1.38 2.91 14.47
CA GLU A 104 2.78 2.53 14.21
C GLU A 104 3.30 1.52 15.24
N TYR A 105 2.94 1.70 16.52
CA TYR A 105 3.23 0.73 17.58
C TYR A 105 2.54 -0.62 17.32
N LEU A 106 1.24 -0.60 17.02
CA LEU A 106 0.47 -1.80 16.70
C LEU A 106 1.03 -2.49 15.46
N LEU A 107 1.40 -1.76 14.41
CA LEU A 107 1.99 -2.34 13.22
C LEU A 107 3.27 -3.12 13.55
N THR A 108 4.14 -2.57 14.39
CA THR A 108 5.36 -3.26 14.85
C THR A 108 5.03 -4.51 15.66
N LYS A 109 4.05 -4.44 16.57
CA LYS A 109 3.60 -5.59 17.36
C LYS A 109 2.98 -6.68 16.46
N LEU A 110 2.03 -6.30 15.62
CA LEU A 110 1.22 -7.21 14.81
C LEU A 110 2.03 -7.90 13.71
N THR A 111 3.10 -7.28 13.20
CA THR A 111 4.01 -7.92 12.23
C THR A 111 4.89 -9.03 12.83
N THR A 112 4.84 -9.25 14.15
CA THR A 112 5.40 -10.46 14.80
C THR A 112 4.42 -11.63 14.82
N LEU A 113 3.12 -11.37 14.59
CA LEU A 113 2.03 -12.34 14.67
C LEU A 113 1.41 -12.63 13.30
N LEU A 114 1.26 -11.61 12.47
CA LEU A 114 0.64 -11.65 11.15
C LEU A 114 1.69 -11.43 10.07
N HIS A 115 1.51 -12.06 8.91
CA HIS A 115 2.37 -11.76 7.77
C HIS A 115 2.29 -10.27 7.40
N LYS A 116 3.39 -9.68 6.90
CA LYS A 116 3.47 -8.25 6.54
C LYS A 116 2.43 -7.78 5.51
N ASN A 117 1.86 -8.71 4.75
CA ASN A 117 0.80 -8.48 3.76
C ASN A 117 -0.59 -8.95 4.24
N HIS A 118 -0.71 -9.42 5.48
CA HIS A 118 -2.00 -9.83 6.04
C HIS A 118 -3.01 -8.68 5.92
N TYR A 119 -4.27 -8.95 5.57
CA TYR A 119 -5.24 -7.91 5.24
C TYR A 119 -5.41 -6.85 6.35
N ILE A 120 -5.36 -7.24 7.63
CA ILE A 120 -5.37 -6.29 8.76
C ILE A 120 -4.11 -5.41 8.77
N ILE A 121 -2.95 -5.96 8.50
CA ILE A 121 -1.70 -5.18 8.43
C ILE A 121 -1.77 -4.18 7.29
N VAL A 122 -2.32 -4.58 6.15
CA VAL A 122 -2.53 -3.70 4.99
C VAL A 122 -3.51 -2.58 5.34
N ASP A 123 -4.59 -2.88 6.06
CA ASP A 123 -5.56 -1.88 6.54
C ASP A 123 -4.90 -0.85 7.48
N VAL A 124 -4.14 -1.31 8.47
CA VAL A 124 -3.35 -0.43 9.37
C VAL A 124 -2.40 0.47 8.57
N LYS A 125 -1.69 -0.10 7.58
CA LYS A 125 -0.78 0.67 6.70
C LYS A 125 -1.52 1.72 5.87
N GLN A 126 -2.73 1.42 5.40
CA GLN A 126 -3.57 2.37 4.66
C GLN A 126 -4.05 3.50 5.57
N ASN A 127 -4.45 3.20 6.81
CA ASN A 127 -4.84 4.22 7.79
C ASN A 127 -3.67 5.16 8.10
N ILE A 128 -2.47 4.62 8.35
CA ILE A 128 -1.26 5.43 8.54
C ILE A 128 -0.99 6.30 7.30
N ALA A 129 -1.05 5.74 6.09
CA ALA A 129 -0.81 6.49 4.85
C ALA A 129 -1.83 7.64 4.66
N ASN A 130 -3.09 7.42 5.03
CA ASN A 130 -4.14 8.45 4.99
C ASN A 130 -3.88 9.57 6.01
N MET A 131 -3.50 9.22 7.25
CA MET A 131 -3.14 10.20 8.27
C MET A 131 -1.91 11.02 7.85
N LEU A 132 -0.88 10.36 7.30
CA LEU A 132 0.29 11.04 6.75
C LEU A 132 -0.07 11.99 5.62
N ARG A 133 -1.00 11.61 4.73
CA ARG A 133 -1.51 12.51 3.67
C ARG A 133 -2.12 13.78 4.27
N THR A 134 -2.92 13.67 5.32
CA THR A 134 -3.53 14.83 6.00
C THR A 134 -2.47 15.72 6.65
N ILE A 135 -1.50 15.13 7.35
CA ILE A 135 -0.41 15.86 8.00
C ILE A 135 0.45 16.60 6.96
N ILE A 136 0.84 15.91 5.89
CA ILE A 136 1.71 16.45 4.83
C ILE A 136 1.03 17.60 4.08
N ARG A 137 -0.28 17.50 3.81
CA ARG A 137 -1.03 18.53 3.08
C ARG A 137 -1.43 19.74 3.94
N ASN A 138 -1.17 19.70 5.25
CA ASN A 138 -1.48 20.82 6.13
C ASN A 138 -0.45 21.95 5.94
N SER A 139 -0.85 23.01 5.24
CA SER A 139 0.00 24.17 4.94
C SER A 139 0.48 24.94 6.17
N LEU A 140 -0.14 24.75 7.33
CA LEU A 140 0.29 25.35 8.60
C LEU A 140 1.49 24.62 9.21
N GLN A 141 1.83 23.44 8.68
CA GLN A 141 2.94 22.62 9.16
C GLN A 141 4.04 22.55 8.10
N ARG A 142 5.29 22.40 8.55
CA ARG A 142 6.42 22.02 7.70
C ARG A 142 6.72 20.54 7.98
N PRO A 143 6.22 19.61 7.15
CA PRO A 143 6.37 18.19 7.42
C PRO A 143 7.85 17.79 7.34
N GLY A 144 8.32 17.02 8.32
CA GLY A 144 9.68 16.48 8.29
C GLY A 144 9.84 15.40 7.21
N ARG A 145 11.07 15.25 6.69
CA ARG A 145 11.43 14.29 5.61
C ARG A 145 11.00 12.85 5.91
N GLN A 146 11.13 12.45 7.18
CA GLN A 146 10.75 11.12 7.66
C GLN A 146 9.27 10.77 7.37
N LEU A 147 8.37 11.76 7.33
CA LEU A 147 6.96 11.55 7.02
C LEU A 147 6.77 11.18 5.55
N TYR A 148 7.47 11.86 4.65
CA TYR A 148 7.47 11.54 3.21
C TYR A 148 8.07 10.17 2.97
N GLU A 149 9.24 9.89 3.54
CA GLU A 149 9.89 8.58 3.42
C GLU A 149 8.98 7.44 3.92
N ARG A 150 8.30 7.66 5.05
CA ARG A 150 7.36 6.68 5.59
C ARG A 150 6.20 6.44 4.64
N LYS A 151 5.59 7.52 4.10
CA LYS A 151 4.50 7.43 3.14
C LYS A 151 4.92 6.71 1.85
N ILE A 152 6.11 7.00 1.33
CA ILE A 152 6.68 6.36 0.14
C ILE A 152 6.82 4.85 0.37
N ARG A 153 7.39 4.43 1.50
CA ARG A 153 7.52 3.00 1.86
C ARG A 153 6.16 2.30 1.89
N LEU A 154 5.16 2.90 2.54
CA LEU A 154 3.81 2.34 2.61
C LEU A 154 3.16 2.17 1.22
N CYS A 155 3.30 3.18 0.36
CA CYS A 155 2.77 3.11 -1.01
C CYS A 155 3.50 2.05 -1.84
N GLN A 156 4.82 1.95 -1.72
CA GLN A 156 5.64 0.95 -2.42
C GLN A 156 5.23 -0.47 -2.03
N GLU A 157 5.07 -0.75 -0.73
CA GLU A 157 4.60 -2.05 -0.23
C GLU A 157 3.22 -2.41 -0.82
N LEU A 158 2.30 -1.44 -0.88
CA LEU A 158 0.97 -1.65 -1.46
C LEU A 158 1.03 -1.91 -2.98
N VAL A 159 1.87 -1.20 -3.72
CA VAL A 159 2.06 -1.43 -5.17
C VAL A 159 2.58 -2.84 -5.44
N VAL A 160 3.55 -3.32 -4.65
CA VAL A 160 4.09 -4.68 -4.76
C VAL A 160 3.00 -5.71 -4.49
N LEU A 161 2.22 -5.55 -3.41
CA LEU A 161 1.11 -6.45 -3.11
C LEU A 161 0.06 -6.46 -4.23
N LEU A 162 -0.33 -5.29 -4.74
CA LEU A 162 -1.30 -5.16 -5.84
C LEU A 162 -0.78 -5.72 -7.17
N HIS A 163 0.52 -5.87 -7.34
CA HIS A 163 1.06 -6.59 -8.50
C HIS A 163 0.68 -8.07 -8.46
N ILE A 164 0.60 -8.66 -7.26
CA ILE A 164 0.26 -10.07 -7.04
C ILE A 164 -1.26 -10.28 -7.13
N ILE A 165 -2.04 -9.53 -6.34
CA ILE A 165 -3.47 -9.84 -6.13
C ILE A 165 -4.42 -9.18 -7.14
N GLN A 166 -3.96 -8.13 -7.83
CA GLN A 166 -4.74 -7.41 -8.84
C GLN A 166 -3.83 -6.94 -9.99
N PRO A 167 -3.25 -7.87 -10.77
CA PRO A 167 -2.42 -7.53 -11.91
C PRO A 167 -3.22 -6.79 -12.99
N GLY A 168 -2.52 -6.06 -13.85
CA GLY A 168 -3.14 -5.25 -14.91
C GLY A 168 -3.67 -3.90 -14.41
N ILE A 169 -4.78 -3.46 -15.00
CA ILE A 169 -5.41 -2.16 -14.72
C ILE A 169 -6.07 -2.20 -13.34
N SER A 170 -5.63 -1.32 -12.44
CA SER A 170 -6.10 -1.27 -11.05
C SER A 170 -6.13 0.17 -10.54
N ARG A 171 -7.33 0.61 -10.11
CA ARG A 171 -7.54 1.91 -9.45
C ARG A 171 -6.64 2.07 -8.23
N LEU A 172 -6.59 1.06 -7.37
CA LEU A 172 -5.77 1.09 -6.15
C LEU A 172 -4.29 1.24 -6.46
N LYS A 173 -3.79 0.56 -7.50
CA LYS A 173 -2.39 0.67 -7.93
C LYS A 173 -2.10 2.07 -8.47
N ALA A 174 -3.02 2.65 -9.23
CA ALA A 174 -2.90 4.01 -9.73
C ALA A 174 -2.85 5.03 -8.59
N ILE A 175 -3.76 4.93 -7.61
CA ILE A 175 -3.82 5.81 -6.44
C ILE A 175 -2.51 5.69 -5.64
N ALA A 176 -2.02 4.46 -5.39
CA ALA A 176 -0.77 4.25 -4.68
C ALA A 176 0.44 4.84 -5.43
N LEU A 177 0.51 4.69 -6.76
CA LEU A 177 1.56 5.29 -7.58
C LEU A 177 1.52 6.82 -7.56
N TYR A 178 0.32 7.41 -7.64
CA TYR A 178 0.14 8.86 -7.52
C TYR A 178 0.60 9.39 -6.15
N GLU A 179 0.13 8.78 -5.07
CA GLU A 179 0.47 9.19 -3.71
C GLU A 179 1.97 8.98 -3.40
N MET A 180 2.60 7.97 -4.01
CA MET A 180 4.04 7.76 -3.95
C MET A 180 4.79 8.83 -4.77
N ALA A 181 4.33 9.18 -5.97
CA ALA A 181 4.99 10.15 -6.85
C ALA A 181 5.02 11.54 -6.22
N ILE A 182 3.88 12.00 -5.70
CA ILE A 182 3.77 13.32 -5.07
C ILE A 182 4.65 13.42 -3.81
N ALA A 183 4.65 12.38 -2.97
CA ALA A 183 5.49 12.36 -1.77
C ALA A 183 6.99 12.30 -2.12
N SER A 184 7.34 11.59 -3.20
CA SER A 184 8.73 11.48 -3.65
C SER A 184 9.24 12.79 -4.23
N ALA A 185 8.47 13.44 -5.11
CA ALA A 185 8.85 14.72 -5.69
C ALA A 185 9.13 15.78 -4.61
N GLU A 186 8.24 15.91 -3.62
CA GLU A 186 8.45 16.83 -2.49
C GLU A 186 9.68 16.48 -1.65
N LEU A 187 9.90 15.19 -1.34
CA LEU A 187 11.08 14.76 -0.61
C LEU A 187 12.37 15.12 -1.35
N TYR A 188 12.42 14.92 -2.66
CA TYR A 188 13.62 15.26 -3.45
C TYR A 188 13.84 16.76 -3.55
N ARG A 189 12.77 17.56 -3.71
CA ARG A 189 12.86 19.03 -3.65
C ARG A 189 13.41 19.52 -2.30
N LEU A 190 12.95 18.92 -1.19
CA LEU A 190 13.47 19.23 0.15
C LEU A 190 14.97 18.91 0.27
N ARG A 191 15.38 17.71 -0.18
CA ARG A 191 16.80 17.31 -0.14
C ARG A 191 17.69 18.20 -1.01
N PHE A 192 17.19 18.66 -2.15
CA PHE A 192 17.90 19.62 -3.00
C PHE A 192 18.03 20.98 -2.31
N GLY A 193 16.96 21.50 -1.71
CA GLY A 193 17.01 22.76 -0.96
C GLY A 193 17.85 22.71 0.33
N GLU A 194 18.23 21.51 0.78
CA GLU A 194 19.17 21.25 1.88
C GLU A 194 20.60 20.95 1.37
N ASP A 195 20.87 21.13 0.08
CA ASP A 195 22.16 20.85 -0.58
C ASP A 195 22.64 19.38 -0.45
N GLU A 196 21.74 18.43 -0.17
CA GLU A 196 22.07 17.01 -0.04
C GLU A 196 22.17 16.27 -1.38
N ILE A 197 21.56 16.82 -2.43
CA ILE A 197 21.60 16.28 -3.79
C ILE A 197 21.88 17.40 -4.79
N SER A 198 22.56 17.06 -5.87
CA SER A 198 22.83 17.97 -6.98
C SER A 198 21.58 18.23 -7.84
N ALA A 199 21.63 19.28 -8.67
CA ALA A 199 20.57 19.57 -9.65
C ALA A 199 20.36 18.41 -10.64
N GLN A 200 21.45 17.75 -11.04
CA GLN A 200 21.41 16.57 -11.91
C GLN A 200 20.70 15.39 -11.22
N GLU A 201 21.01 15.11 -9.96
CA GLU A 201 20.32 14.07 -9.20
C GLU A 201 18.84 14.38 -9.01
N LEU A 202 18.49 15.62 -8.64
CA LEU A 202 17.10 16.06 -8.53
C LEU A 202 16.36 15.81 -9.84
N GLN A 203 16.94 16.19 -10.98
CA GLN A 203 16.35 15.95 -12.29
C GLN A 203 16.08 14.46 -12.54
N GLU A 204 17.05 13.59 -12.28
CA GLU A 204 16.89 12.14 -12.45
C GLU A 204 15.76 11.59 -11.57
N TYR A 205 15.66 12.07 -10.33
CA TYR A 205 14.59 11.67 -9.42
C TYR A 205 13.21 12.20 -9.84
N LEU A 206 13.11 13.44 -10.32
CA LEU A 206 11.86 13.99 -10.84
C LEU A 206 11.40 13.25 -12.09
N ARG A 207 12.30 12.83 -12.98
CA ARG A 207 11.95 11.98 -14.14
C ARG A 207 11.38 10.61 -13.72
N LYS A 208 11.87 10.02 -12.61
CA LYS A 208 11.27 8.81 -12.03
C LYS A 208 9.85 9.07 -11.51
N CYS A 209 9.64 10.21 -10.85
CA CYS A 209 8.29 10.62 -10.41
C CYS A 209 7.35 10.85 -11.60
N GLU A 210 7.84 11.43 -12.70
CA GLU A 210 7.07 11.60 -13.94
C GLU A 210 6.60 10.25 -14.50
N ALA A 211 7.49 9.24 -14.52
CA ALA A 211 7.13 7.90 -14.98
C ALA A 211 6.02 7.28 -14.13
N MET A 212 6.06 7.47 -12.81
CA MET A 212 5.00 6.99 -11.90
C MET A 212 3.67 7.71 -12.12
N TYR A 213 3.67 9.03 -12.33
CA TYR A 213 2.46 9.78 -12.67
C TYR A 213 1.86 9.33 -14.00
N ARG A 214 2.69 9.12 -15.03
CA ARG A 214 2.23 8.61 -16.33
C ARG A 214 1.60 7.23 -16.20
N GLU A 215 2.20 6.33 -15.43
CA GLU A 215 1.64 5.01 -15.18
C GLU A 215 0.33 5.07 -14.38
N SER A 216 0.27 5.92 -13.34
CA SER A 216 -0.97 6.17 -12.59
C SER A 216 -2.10 6.65 -13.52
N MET A 217 -1.83 7.64 -14.37
CA MET A 217 -2.79 8.14 -15.35
C MET A 217 -3.22 7.06 -16.34
N ARG A 218 -2.29 6.23 -16.84
CA ARG A 218 -2.59 5.12 -17.75
C ARG A 218 -3.54 4.10 -17.12
N LEU A 219 -3.37 3.81 -15.83
CA LEU A 219 -4.22 2.88 -15.09
C LEU A 219 -5.63 3.45 -14.81
N LEU A 220 -5.81 4.77 -14.86
CA LEU A 220 -7.09 5.46 -14.68
C LEU A 220 -7.75 5.91 -15.99
N LEU A 221 -7.16 5.60 -17.13
CA LEU A 221 -7.58 6.10 -18.45
C LEU A 221 -9.06 5.84 -18.76
N TYR A 222 -9.62 4.75 -18.21
CA TYR A 222 -10.99 4.31 -18.48
C TYR A 222 -12.00 4.76 -17.42
N GLU A 223 -11.57 5.51 -16.41
CA GLU A 223 -12.46 5.99 -15.36
C GLU A 223 -13.30 7.19 -15.84
N PRO A 224 -14.62 7.20 -15.59
CA PRO A 224 -15.45 8.33 -15.99
C PRO A 224 -14.98 9.63 -15.30
N PRO A 225 -14.96 10.78 -16.01
CA PRO A 225 -14.45 12.05 -15.47
C PRO A 225 -15.14 12.53 -14.18
N GLU A 226 -16.38 12.10 -13.94
CA GLU A 226 -17.20 12.49 -12.79
C GLU A 226 -16.86 11.70 -11.51
N THR A 227 -16.16 10.57 -11.65
CA THR A 227 -15.73 9.75 -10.50
C THR A 227 -14.56 10.38 -9.74
N PRO A 228 -14.35 10.04 -8.46
CA PRO A 228 -13.16 10.45 -7.73
C PRO A 228 -11.85 10.12 -8.48
N GLU A 229 -11.78 8.96 -9.13
CA GLU A 229 -10.65 8.54 -9.94
C GLU A 229 -10.49 9.38 -11.21
N GLY A 230 -11.58 9.74 -11.88
CA GLY A 230 -11.55 10.65 -13.03
C GLY A 230 -11.11 12.07 -12.63
N GLN A 231 -11.49 12.55 -11.46
CA GLN A 231 -10.99 13.82 -10.92
C GLN A 231 -9.51 13.71 -10.54
N LEU A 232 -9.07 12.56 -10.02
CA LEU A 232 -7.65 12.30 -9.73
C LEU A 232 -6.79 12.40 -11.00
N VAL A 233 -7.27 11.95 -12.15
CA VAL A 233 -6.57 12.15 -13.45
C VAL A 233 -6.32 13.63 -13.73
N LYS A 234 -7.29 14.51 -13.46
CA LYS A 234 -7.10 15.97 -13.63
C LYS A 234 -6.03 16.51 -12.69
N SER A 235 -6.02 16.06 -11.43
CA SER A 235 -4.95 16.41 -10.48
C SER A 235 -3.59 15.93 -10.99
N ILE A 236 -3.47 14.68 -11.46
CA ILE A 236 -2.23 14.13 -12.03
C ILE A 236 -1.74 14.99 -13.21
N ILE A 237 -2.63 15.44 -14.09
CA ILE A 237 -2.27 16.29 -15.23
C ILE A 237 -1.69 17.64 -14.76
N SER A 238 -2.26 18.25 -13.72
CA SER A 238 -1.72 19.49 -13.15
C SER A 238 -0.32 19.26 -12.56
N GLU A 239 -0.18 18.25 -11.70
CA GLU A 239 1.09 17.91 -11.05
C GLU A 239 2.19 17.56 -12.07
N LEU A 240 1.83 16.86 -13.15
CA LEU A 240 2.75 16.56 -14.26
C LEU A 240 3.22 17.81 -15.00
N ARG A 241 2.36 18.83 -15.14
CA ARG A 241 2.74 20.09 -15.79
C ARG A 241 3.74 20.85 -14.93
N ASP A 242 3.48 20.92 -13.64
CA ASP A 242 4.35 21.62 -12.69
C ASP A 242 5.70 20.90 -12.60
N LEU A 243 5.70 19.58 -12.43
CA LEU A 243 6.91 18.76 -12.39
C LEU A 243 7.74 18.85 -13.68
N ARG A 244 7.11 18.91 -14.86
CA ARG A 244 7.84 19.10 -16.13
C ARG A 244 8.46 20.48 -16.25
N SER A 245 7.79 21.50 -15.72
CA SER A 245 8.33 22.86 -15.67
C SER A 245 9.58 22.90 -14.79
N ASP A 246 9.55 22.25 -13.63
CA ASP A 246 10.73 22.10 -12.75
C ASP A 246 11.90 21.41 -13.49
N ILE A 247 11.63 20.30 -14.18
CA ILE A 247 12.65 19.58 -14.96
C ILE A 247 13.25 20.48 -16.05
N GLN A 248 12.41 21.26 -16.74
CA GLN A 248 12.86 22.16 -17.81
C GLN A 248 13.75 23.29 -17.29
N ILE A 249 13.44 23.84 -16.12
CA ILE A 249 14.28 24.85 -15.45
C ILE A 249 15.63 24.24 -15.07
N LEU A 250 15.66 23.00 -14.59
CA LEU A 250 16.90 22.28 -14.28
C LEU A 250 17.71 21.92 -15.55
N ASP A 251 17.05 21.66 -16.68
CA ASP A 251 17.70 21.39 -17.99
C ASP A 251 18.32 22.67 -18.60
N ASN A 252 17.72 23.85 -18.36
CA ASN A 252 18.18 25.14 -18.86
C ASN A 252 18.21 26.17 -17.72
N PRO A 253 19.22 26.13 -16.83
CA PRO A 253 19.34 27.10 -15.75
C PRO A 253 19.40 28.51 -16.35
N LEU A 254 18.60 29.42 -15.79
CA LEU A 254 18.65 30.84 -16.16
C LEU A 254 20.08 31.36 -15.90
N PRO A 255 20.63 32.23 -16.76
CA PRO A 255 21.94 32.82 -16.51
C PRO A 255 21.93 33.51 -15.15
N GLU A 256 22.90 33.17 -14.30
CA GLU A 256 23.13 33.87 -13.04
C GLU A 256 23.34 35.35 -13.36
N HIS A 257 22.49 36.22 -12.83
CA HIS A 257 22.81 37.64 -12.77
C HIS A 257 23.92 37.77 -11.73
N ASP A 258 25.16 37.85 -12.21
CA ASP A 258 26.28 38.35 -11.43
C ASP A 258 25.96 39.81 -11.07
N ASP A 259 25.46 40.01 -9.84
CA ASP A 259 25.39 41.33 -9.23
C ASP A 259 26.83 41.74 -8.86
N GLU A 260 27.50 42.47 -9.77
CA GLU A 260 28.74 43.24 -9.52
C GLU A 260 28.52 44.45 -8.60
#